data_AF-A0A7K3H5N1-F1
#
_entry.id   AF-A0A7K3H5N1-F1
#
_cell.length_a   1.000
_cell.length_b   1.000
_cell.length_c   1.000
_cell.angle_alpha   90.00
_cell.angle_beta   90.00
_cell.angle_gamma   90.00
#
_symmetry.space_group_name_H-M   'P 1'
#
loop_
_entity.id
_entity.type
_entity.pdbx_description
1 polymer ?
#
loop_
_entity_poly.entity_id
_entity_poly.type
_entity_poly.pdbx_seq_one_letter_code
_entity_poly.pdbx_strand_id
1 'polypeptide(L)'
;TRVRGVLEAKLGLVLELAGDSPHTAELLDEKARLFGDICHGFTADLRTLLIGVFAGAGLRGADPAEGEADEAGPAGPGAVDPAGAVDPAEAADICIALVLGLESVPDGERLLRPGVDALLAGLLGDAGAAP
;
A
#
# COMPACT_ATOMS: atom_id res chain seq x y z
N THR A 1 11.04 8.42 -4.94
CA THR A 1 11.57 7.10 -4.54
C THR A 1 11.06 6.05 -5.53
N ARG A 2 11.58 4.81 -5.49
CA ARG A 2 11.09 3.74 -6.37
C ARG A 2 9.60 3.45 -6.14
N VAL A 3 9.15 3.45 -4.89
CA VAL A 3 7.72 3.31 -4.52
C VAL A 3 6.88 4.37 -5.22
N ARG A 4 7.25 5.66 -5.12
CA ARG A 4 6.49 6.74 -5.76
C ARG A 4 6.37 6.55 -7.28
N GLY A 5 7.46 6.17 -7.97
CA GLY A 5 7.40 5.92 -9.41
C GLY A 5 6.49 4.75 -9.80
N VAL A 6 6.41 3.71 -8.96
CA VAL A 6 5.48 2.59 -9.16
C VAL A 6 4.02 3.03 -9.00
N LEU A 7 3.72 3.84 -7.97
CA LEU A 7 2.36 4.33 -7.72
C LEU A 7 1.91 5.37 -8.77
N GLU A 8 2.83 6.24 -9.21
CA GLU A 8 2.61 7.18 -10.33
C GLU A 8 2.28 6.42 -11.63
N ALA A 9 3.01 5.36 -11.94
CA ALA A 9 2.74 4.53 -13.11
C ALA A 9 1.39 3.80 -13.02
N LYS A 10 1.04 3.24 -11.85
CA LYS A 10 -0.26 2.59 -11.61
C LYS A 10 -1.43 3.56 -11.82
N LEU A 11 -1.40 4.72 -11.17
CA LEU A 11 -2.46 5.70 -11.28
C LEU A 11 -2.57 6.26 -12.71
N GLY A 12 -1.44 6.57 -13.35
CA GLY A 12 -1.40 7.04 -14.73
C GLY A 12 -2.02 6.04 -15.71
N LEU A 13 -1.71 4.74 -15.56
CA LEU A 13 -2.28 3.69 -16.38
C LEU A 13 -3.81 3.60 -16.21
N VAL A 14 -4.31 3.66 -14.98
CA VAL A 14 -5.76 3.59 -14.72
C VAL A 14 -6.48 4.79 -15.32
N LEU A 15 -5.93 5.99 -15.16
CA LEU A 15 -6.51 7.21 -15.74
C LEU A 15 -6.50 7.18 -17.28
N GLU A 16 -5.42 6.69 -17.89
CA GLU A 16 -5.33 6.52 -19.35
C GLU A 16 -6.35 5.50 -19.86
N LEU A 17 -6.52 4.37 -19.15
CA LEU A 17 -7.49 3.35 -19.50
C LEU A 17 -8.93 3.83 -19.32
N ALA A 18 -9.22 4.56 -18.24
CA ALA A 18 -10.56 5.13 -18.01
C ALA A 18 -10.92 6.17 -19.07
N GLY A 19 -9.95 7.01 -19.48
CA GLY A 19 -10.16 8.10 -20.43
C GLY A 19 -11.28 9.04 -20.00
N ASP A 20 -11.94 9.69 -20.96
CA ASP A 20 -13.04 10.63 -20.70
C ASP A 20 -14.43 9.95 -20.62
N SER A 21 -14.50 8.63 -20.80
CA SER A 21 -15.77 7.92 -20.99
C SER A 21 -16.18 7.13 -19.73
N PRO A 22 -17.37 7.38 -19.15
CA PRO A 22 -17.84 6.62 -18.00
C PRO A 22 -18.02 5.12 -18.30
N HIS A 23 -18.28 4.75 -19.56
CA HIS A 23 -18.43 3.34 -19.95
C HIS A 23 -17.12 2.56 -19.88
N THR A 24 -15.97 3.21 -20.05
CA THR A 24 -14.67 2.53 -19.94
C THR A 24 -14.29 2.33 -18.47
N ALA A 25 -14.68 3.24 -17.58
CA ALA A 25 -14.52 3.06 -16.13
C ALA A 25 -15.37 1.87 -15.61
N GLU A 26 -16.59 1.69 -16.11
CA GLU A 26 -17.43 0.53 -15.78
C GLU A 26 -16.80 -0.80 -16.20
N LEU A 27 -15.99 -0.82 -17.27
CA LEU A 27 -15.27 -2.00 -17.69
C LEU A 27 -14.08 -2.32 -16.77
N LEU A 28 -13.49 -1.31 -16.12
CA LEU A 28 -12.40 -1.52 -15.16
C LEU A 28 -12.89 -1.99 -13.78
N ASP A 29 -14.20 -1.93 -13.55
CA ASP A 29 -14.83 -2.39 -12.32
C ASP A 29 -14.85 -3.92 -12.22
N GLU A 30 -14.72 -4.41 -10.99
CA GLU A 30 -14.66 -5.84 -10.65
C GLU A 30 -15.91 -6.62 -11.09
N LYS A 31 -17.04 -5.96 -11.33
CA LYS A 31 -18.28 -6.56 -11.83
C LYS A 31 -18.16 -7.03 -13.29
N ALA A 32 -17.24 -6.46 -14.08
CA ALA A 32 -16.98 -6.87 -15.45
C ALA A 32 -15.97 -8.04 -15.47
N ARG A 33 -16.44 -9.27 -15.20
CA ARG A 33 -15.63 -10.48 -14.93
C ARG A 33 -14.26 -10.60 -15.64
N LEU A 34 -14.19 -10.39 -16.96
CA LEU A 34 -12.93 -10.51 -17.70
C LEU A 34 -11.90 -9.44 -17.31
N PHE A 35 -12.34 -8.20 -17.14
CA PHE A 35 -11.48 -7.11 -16.69
C PHE A 35 -11.28 -7.15 -15.17
N GLY A 36 -12.27 -7.63 -14.42
CA GLY A 36 -12.13 -7.91 -12.98
C GLY A 36 -10.98 -8.86 -12.68
N ASP A 37 -10.86 -9.98 -13.40
CA ASP A 37 -9.76 -10.93 -13.24
C ASP A 37 -8.39 -10.30 -13.55
N ILE A 38 -8.33 -9.46 -14.59
CA ILE A 38 -7.11 -8.72 -14.98
C ILE A 38 -6.73 -7.69 -13.90
N CYS A 39 -7.69 -6.90 -13.42
CA CYS A 39 -7.48 -5.90 -12.38
C CYS A 39 -7.02 -6.55 -11.07
N HIS A 40 -7.60 -7.70 -10.71
CA HIS A 40 -7.22 -8.47 -9.53
C HIS A 40 -5.79 -9.02 -9.65
N GLY A 41 -5.47 -9.68 -10.77
CA GLY A 41 -4.11 -10.20 -11.04
C GLY A 41 -3.06 -9.10 -11.05
N PHE A 42 -3.34 -7.98 -11.73
CA PHE A 42 -2.46 -6.82 -11.75
C PHE A 42 -2.23 -6.23 -10.35
N THR A 43 -3.26 -6.16 -9.51
CA THR A 43 -3.14 -5.66 -8.14
C THR A 43 -2.32 -6.61 -7.27
N ALA A 44 -2.44 -7.93 -7.45
CA ALA A 44 -1.61 -8.92 -6.77
C ALA A 44 -0.12 -8.84 -7.20
N ASP A 45 0.14 -8.65 -8.49
CA ASP A 45 1.50 -8.46 -9.01
C ASP A 45 2.11 -7.14 -8.51
N LEU A 46 1.32 -6.06 -8.48
CA LEU A 46 1.71 -4.77 -7.92
C LEU A 46 2.06 -4.88 -6.44
N ARG A 47 1.24 -5.60 -5.66
CA ARG A 47 1.52 -5.89 -4.24
C ARG A 47 2.86 -6.59 -4.08
N THR A 48 3.09 -7.64 -4.87
CA THR A 48 4.36 -8.40 -4.84
C THR A 48 5.56 -7.52 -5.18
N LEU A 49 5.43 -6.65 -6.19
CA LEU A 49 6.47 -5.69 -6.56
C LEU A 49 6.77 -4.72 -5.41
N LEU A 50 5.74 -4.14 -4.78
CA LEU A 50 5.87 -3.20 -3.69
C LEU A 50 6.52 -3.83 -2.45
N ILE A 51 6.13 -5.07 -2.10
CA ILE A 51 6.78 -5.86 -1.04
C ILE A 51 8.29 -5.95 -1.29
N GLY A 52 8.70 -6.31 -2.51
CA GLY A 52 10.11 -6.37 -2.88
C GLY A 52 10.83 -5.03 -2.80
N VAL A 53 10.13 -3.92 -3.15
CA VAL A 53 10.68 -2.56 -3.01
C VAL A 53 10.93 -2.21 -1.55
N PHE A 54 9.97 -2.48 -0.67
CA PHE A 54 10.05 -2.15 0.75
C PHE A 54 11.05 -3.03 1.51
N ALA A 55 11.06 -4.35 1.23
CA ALA A 55 12.07 -5.26 1.78
C ALA A 55 13.50 -4.85 1.39
N GLY A 56 13.69 -4.43 0.12
CA GLY A 56 14.98 -3.91 -0.36
C GLY A 56 15.38 -2.56 0.26
N ALA A 57 14.42 -1.79 0.77
CA ALA A 57 14.63 -0.52 1.46
C ALA A 57 14.94 -0.68 2.97
N GLY A 58 14.91 -1.90 3.51
CA GLY A 58 15.26 -2.18 4.90
C GLY A 58 14.08 -2.25 5.88
N LEU A 59 12.83 -2.16 5.40
CA LEU A 59 11.67 -2.64 6.19
C LEU A 59 11.81 -4.15 6.27
N ARG A 60 12.35 -4.67 7.37
CA ARG A 60 12.30 -6.10 7.65
C ARG A 60 11.01 -6.34 8.41
N GLY A 61 10.13 -7.16 7.81
CA GLY A 61 8.91 -7.56 8.47
C GLY A 61 9.20 -8.28 9.77
N ALA A 62 8.30 -8.15 10.74
CA ALA A 62 8.27 -9.08 11.85
C ALA A 62 8.10 -10.49 11.29
N ASP A 63 8.94 -11.43 11.72
CA ASP A 63 8.80 -12.84 11.36
C ASP A 63 7.36 -13.31 11.67
N PRO A 64 6.75 -14.14 10.80
CA PRO A 64 5.43 -14.68 11.09
C PRO A 64 5.53 -15.52 12.37
N ALA A 65 4.83 -15.08 13.41
CA ALA A 65 4.73 -15.83 14.66
C ALA A 65 3.95 -17.13 14.40
N GLU A 66 4.66 -18.18 14.03
CA GLU A 66 4.16 -19.55 14.17
C GLU A 66 4.35 -19.97 15.64
N GLY A 67 3.24 -20.12 16.37
CA GLY A 67 3.25 -20.65 17.73
C GLY A 67 1.90 -20.57 18.41
N GLU A 68 1.12 -21.65 18.35
CA GLU A 68 -0.09 -21.84 19.15
C GLU A 68 0.23 -22.19 20.63
N ALA A 69 -0.59 -21.62 21.52
CA ALA A 69 -1.04 -22.06 22.87
C ALA A 69 -0.08 -22.19 24.09
N ASP A 70 -0.32 -21.32 25.08
CA ASP A 70 -0.75 -21.61 26.48
C ASP A 70 0.08 -21.04 27.67
N GLU A 71 -0.68 -20.69 28.72
CA GLU A 71 -0.38 -20.39 30.14
C GLU A 71 -0.11 -18.95 30.67
N ALA A 72 -0.68 -18.74 31.85
CA ALA A 72 -1.06 -17.48 32.50
C ALA A 72 0.02 -16.82 33.38
N GLY A 73 -0.01 -15.47 33.52
CA GLY A 73 0.79 -14.73 34.53
C GLY A 73 0.77 -13.20 34.34
N PRO A 74 0.84 -12.37 35.41
CA PRO A 74 0.25 -11.03 35.41
C PRO A 74 1.10 -9.95 34.73
N ALA A 75 0.39 -9.03 34.08
CA ALA A 75 0.89 -7.90 33.32
C ALA A 75 1.83 -6.99 34.15
N GLY A 76 3.12 -6.97 33.78
CA GLY A 76 4.01 -5.86 34.05
C GLY A 76 3.68 -4.66 33.14
N PRO A 77 4.19 -3.45 33.42
CA PRO A 77 3.98 -2.30 32.55
C PRO A 77 4.63 -2.62 31.20
N GLY A 78 3.79 -2.77 30.17
CA GLY A 78 4.17 -3.21 28.85
C GLY A 78 5.37 -2.43 28.35
N ALA A 79 6.50 -3.14 28.20
CA ALA A 79 7.51 -2.73 27.25
C ALA A 79 6.74 -2.51 25.94
N VAL A 80 6.76 -1.28 25.43
CA VAL A 80 6.25 -0.99 24.09
C VAL A 80 6.88 -2.00 23.15
N ASP A 81 6.07 -2.93 22.65
CA ASP A 81 6.50 -3.86 21.63
C ASP A 81 7.16 -3.06 20.50
N PRO A 82 8.20 -3.59 19.82
CA PRO A 82 8.62 -3.07 18.53
C PRO A 82 7.52 -3.24 17.44
N ALA A 83 6.28 -3.59 17.81
CA ALA A 83 5.06 -3.64 17.02
C ALA A 83 4.63 -2.30 16.36
N GLY A 84 5.49 -1.28 16.39
CA GLY A 84 5.32 -0.06 15.59
C GLY A 84 6.00 -0.13 14.22
N ALA A 85 6.77 -1.18 13.92
CA ALA A 85 7.39 -1.36 12.61
C ALA A 85 6.40 -2.08 11.66
N VAL A 86 5.83 -1.30 10.74
CA VAL A 86 5.00 -1.82 9.64
C VAL A 86 5.84 -2.76 8.78
N ASP A 87 5.36 -3.98 8.53
CA ASP A 87 6.06 -4.91 7.66
C ASP A 87 5.92 -4.53 6.16
N PRO A 88 6.78 -5.02 5.26
CA PRO A 88 6.71 -4.70 3.83
C PRO A 88 5.38 -5.03 3.13
N ALA A 89 4.68 -6.06 3.59
CA ALA A 89 3.40 -6.47 3.04
C ALA A 89 2.29 -5.51 3.48
N GLU A 90 2.27 -5.16 4.77
CA GLU A 90 1.36 -4.14 5.29
C GLU A 90 1.63 -2.77 4.64
N ALA A 91 2.90 -2.37 4.48
CA ALA A 91 3.28 -1.15 3.78
C ALA A 91 2.82 -1.13 2.30
N ALA A 92 2.90 -2.28 1.62
CA ALA A 92 2.40 -2.42 0.26
C ALA A 92 0.87 -2.31 0.19
N ASP A 93 0.16 -2.95 1.12
CA ASP A 93 -1.30 -2.91 1.22
C ASP A 93 -1.80 -1.48 1.48
N ILE A 94 -1.13 -0.72 2.36
CA ILE A 94 -1.45 0.69 2.61
C ILE A 94 -1.23 1.54 1.34
N CYS A 95 -0.14 1.32 0.59
CA CYS A 95 0.12 2.03 -0.66
C CYS A 95 -0.94 1.75 -1.73
N ILE A 96 -1.39 0.50 -1.84
CA ILE A 96 -2.44 0.11 -2.79
C ILE A 96 -3.76 0.76 -2.39
N ALA A 97 -4.12 0.71 -1.10
CA ALA A 97 -5.34 1.36 -0.60
C ALA A 97 -5.36 2.86 -0.88
N LEU A 98 -4.22 3.56 -0.73
CA LEU A 98 -4.09 4.96 -1.09
C LEU A 98 -4.40 5.20 -2.57
N VAL A 99 -3.78 4.44 -3.47
CA VAL A 99 -3.97 4.64 -4.92
C VAL A 99 -5.39 4.30 -5.36
N LEU A 100 -5.98 3.22 -4.87
CA LEU A 100 -7.39 2.88 -5.14
C LEU A 100 -8.34 4.00 -4.66
N GLY A 101 -8.04 4.61 -3.51
CA GLY A 101 -8.75 5.79 -3.04
C GLY A 101 -8.63 6.97 -4.00
N LEU A 102 -7.41 7.27 -4.49
CA LEU A 102 -7.17 8.35 -5.43
C LEU A 102 -7.82 8.13 -6.80
N GLU A 103 -7.92 6.87 -7.26
CA GLU A 103 -8.64 6.51 -8.48
C GLU A 103 -10.14 6.88 -8.38
N SER A 104 -10.72 6.82 -7.18
CA SER A 104 -12.14 7.14 -6.96
C SER A 104 -12.45 8.63 -6.83
N VAL A 105 -11.43 9.49 -6.82
CA VAL A 105 -11.56 10.93 -6.55
C VAL A 105 -11.20 11.74 -7.81
N PRO A 106 -12.04 12.70 -8.22
CA PRO A 106 -11.70 13.61 -9.32
C PRO A 106 -10.39 14.37 -9.03
N ASP A 107 -9.51 14.47 -10.02
CA ASP A 107 -8.19 15.12 -9.91
C ASP A 107 -7.27 14.50 -8.82
N GLY A 108 -7.47 13.22 -8.48
CA GLY A 108 -6.71 12.50 -7.45
C GLY A 108 -5.20 12.43 -7.71
N GLU A 109 -4.76 12.52 -8.97
CA GLU A 109 -3.35 12.56 -9.35
C GLU A 109 -2.61 13.76 -8.76
N ARG A 110 -3.32 14.86 -8.47
CA ARG A 110 -2.74 16.03 -7.79
C ARG A 110 -2.37 15.75 -6.35
N LEU A 111 -3.05 14.79 -5.72
CA LEU A 111 -2.85 14.39 -4.33
C LEU A 111 -1.85 13.24 -4.20
N LEU A 112 -1.50 12.56 -5.30
CA LEU A 112 -0.60 11.41 -5.27
C LEU A 112 0.76 11.76 -4.66
N ARG A 113 1.42 12.80 -5.18
CA ARG A 113 2.74 13.22 -4.66
C ARG A 113 2.68 13.55 -3.16
N PRO A 114 1.84 14.49 -2.68
CA PRO A 114 1.82 14.82 -1.26
C PRO A 114 1.37 13.65 -0.38
N GLY A 115 0.44 12.81 -0.85
CA GLY A 115 -0.03 11.64 -0.10
C GLY A 115 1.05 10.57 0.05
N VAL A 116 1.73 10.22 -1.05
CA VAL A 116 2.82 9.22 -1.03
C VAL A 116 4.03 9.72 -0.24
N ASP A 117 4.39 10.99 -0.36
CA ASP A 117 5.52 11.54 0.40
C ASP A 117 5.23 11.53 1.92
N ALA A 118 4.02 11.93 2.34
CA ALA A 118 3.61 11.85 3.74
C ALA A 118 3.57 10.40 4.26
N LEU A 119 3.04 9.48 3.44
CA LEU A 119 2.98 8.06 3.78
C LEU A 119 4.38 7.45 3.94
N LEU A 120 5.29 7.72 3.01
CA LEU A 120 6.66 7.21 3.06
C LEU A 120 7.44 7.80 4.25
N ALA A 121 7.22 9.06 4.60
CA ALA A 121 7.79 9.67 5.81
C ALA A 121 7.30 8.97 7.08
N GLY A 122 6.02 8.59 7.13
CA GLY A 122 5.46 7.81 8.25
C GLY A 122 5.98 6.37 8.31
N LEU A 123 6.02 5.66 7.18
CA LEU A 123 6.37 4.23 7.10
C LEU A 123 7.87 3.95 7.27
N LEU A 124 8.73 4.79 6.69
CA LEU A 124 10.18 4.61 6.75
C LEU A 124 10.81 5.34 7.96
N GLY A 125 9.97 6.02 8.74
CA GLY A 125 10.38 6.78 9.90
C GLY A 125 11.11 8.07 9.55
N ASP A 126 10.40 9.18 9.57
CA ASP A 126 10.97 10.45 10.01
C ASP A 126 11.13 10.38 11.54
N ALA A 127 12.15 9.65 11.99
CA ALA A 127 12.72 9.83 13.32
C ALA A 127 13.51 11.16 13.35
N GLY A 128 12.82 12.29 13.12
CA GLY A 128 13.52 13.54 12.86
C GLY A 128 12.65 14.76 12.54
N ALA A 129 11.45 14.87 13.09
CA ALA A 129 10.73 16.15 13.09
C ALA A 129 9.99 16.36 14.42
N ALA A 130 10.73 16.74 15.45
CA ALA A 130 10.23 17.58 16.53
C ALA A 130 10.85 18.98 16.36
N PRO A 131 10.08 20.07 16.60
CA PRO A 131 10.60 21.45 16.54
C PRO A 131 11.63 21.76 17.63
#